data_AF-A0A0G4NI02-F1
#
_entry.id   AF-A0A0G4NI02-F1
#
_cell.length_a   1.000
_cell.length_b   1.000
_cell.length_c   1.000
_cell.angle_alpha   90.00
_cell.angle_beta   90.00
_cell.angle_gamma   90.00
#
_symmetry.space_group_name_H-M   'P 1'
#
loop_
_entity.id
_entity.type
_entity.pdbx_description
1 polymer ?
#
loop_
_entity_poly.entity_id
_entity_poly.type
_entity_poly.pdbx_seq_one_letter_code
_entity_poly.pdbx_strand_id
1 'polypeptide(L)'
;MTVLELAHSKTPEQIASLVTTVRSAIPYMTSFTYSHRARLVKPMISYDLSAFAVSFLPASGEKRRAQIAAPADQRVVEGDQYTYHHLRRDVFNLAQSTGVEVESRYQVPSAHITLGRYLGEEDH
;
A
#
# COMPACT_ATOMS: atom_id res chain seq x y z
N MET A 1 -0.68 -3.02 5.44
CA MET A 1 -1.42 -2.82 4.17
C MET A 1 -0.41 -2.62 3.06
N THR A 2 -0.62 -3.27 1.91
CA THR A 2 0.31 -3.18 0.78
C THR A 2 -0.08 -2.05 -0.17
N VAL A 3 0.76 -1.02 -0.30
CA VAL A 3 0.58 0.07 -1.28
C VAL A 3 1.06 -0.37 -2.67
N LEU A 4 2.18 -1.10 -2.73
CA LEU A 4 2.80 -1.59 -3.95
C LEU A 4 3.41 -2.96 -3.69
N GLU A 5 3.21 -3.87 -4.64
CA GLU A 5 3.94 -5.14 -4.75
C GLU A 5 4.74 -5.04 -6.06
N LEU A 6 6.07 -5.18 -5.97
CA LEU A 6 6.96 -5.01 -7.14
C LEU A 6 7.11 -6.30 -7.95
N ALA A 7 7.07 -7.45 -7.28
CA ALA A 7 7.32 -8.74 -7.89
C ALA A 7 6.59 -9.86 -7.13
N HIS A 8 6.19 -10.89 -7.87
CA HIS A 8 5.61 -12.13 -7.36
C HIS A 8 6.23 -13.34 -8.10
N SER A 9 6.44 -14.46 -7.41
CA SER A 9 6.99 -15.71 -7.98
C SER A 9 8.29 -15.56 -8.78
N LYS A 10 9.26 -14.79 -8.27
CA LYS A 10 10.59 -14.62 -8.88
C LYS A 10 11.65 -15.46 -8.17
N THR A 11 12.72 -15.83 -8.89
CA THR A 11 13.88 -16.52 -8.30
C THR A 11 14.69 -15.55 -7.41
N PRO A 12 15.53 -16.07 -6.50
CA PRO A 12 16.41 -15.24 -5.67
C PRO A 12 17.30 -14.29 -6.49
N GLU A 13 17.82 -14.74 -7.64
CA GLU A 13 18.69 -13.94 -8.52
C GLU A 13 17.92 -12.80 -9.16
N GLN A 14 16.69 -13.07 -9.61
CA GLN A 14 15.79 -12.05 -10.16
C GLN A 14 15.43 -11.00 -9.11
N ILE A 15 15.15 -11.42 -7.87
CA ILE A 15 14.90 -10.50 -6.74
C ILE A 15 16.16 -9.67 -6.43
N ALA A 16 17.34 -10.26 -6.41
CA ALA A 16 18.59 -9.54 -6.15
C ALA A 16 18.86 -8.46 -7.21
N SER A 17 18.62 -8.78 -8.48
CA SER A 17 18.71 -7.82 -9.60
C SER A 17 17.71 -6.67 -9.45
N LEU A 18 16.45 -6.99 -9.10
CA LEU A 18 15.40 -6.00 -8.87
C LEU A 18 15.75 -5.08 -7.70
N VAL A 19 16.19 -5.64 -6.56
CA VAL A 19 16.62 -4.88 -5.39
C VAL A 19 17.78 -3.95 -5.72
N THR A 20 18.74 -4.41 -6.54
CA THR A 20 19.85 -3.58 -7.01
C THR A 20 19.37 -2.40 -7.84
N THR A 21 18.43 -2.64 -8.74
CA THR A 21 17.83 -1.62 -9.62
C THR A 21 17.07 -0.54 -8.82
N VAL A 22 16.24 -0.94 -7.86
CA VAL A 22 15.37 0.00 -7.12
C VAL A 22 16.02 0.61 -5.88
N ARG A 23 17.26 0.20 -5.52
CA ARG A 23 17.90 0.49 -4.23
C ARG A 23 17.87 1.96 -3.84
N SER A 24 18.16 2.85 -4.79
CA SER A 24 18.19 4.30 -4.56
C SER A 24 16.81 4.90 -4.29
N ALA A 25 15.75 4.29 -4.80
CA ALA A 25 14.37 4.76 -4.63
C ALA A 25 13.67 4.20 -3.39
N ILE A 26 14.17 3.09 -2.81
CA ILE A 26 13.56 2.44 -1.63
C ILE A 26 13.23 3.43 -0.51
N PRO A 27 14.16 4.31 -0.05
CA PRO A 27 13.86 5.24 1.04
C PRO A 27 12.70 6.19 0.72
N TYR A 28 12.60 6.63 -0.54
CA TYR A 28 11.54 7.54 -0.99
C TYR A 28 10.19 6.82 -1.07
N MET A 29 10.16 5.58 -1.57
CA MET A 29 8.93 4.78 -1.64
C MET A 29 8.41 4.42 -0.24
N THR A 30 9.29 3.96 0.66
CA THR A 30 8.89 3.53 2.01
C THR A 30 8.52 4.70 2.92
N SER A 31 9.11 5.88 2.70
CA SER A 31 8.82 7.09 3.47
C SER A 31 7.73 7.97 2.86
N PHE A 32 7.16 7.58 1.71
CA PHE A 32 6.26 8.44 0.93
C PHE A 32 5.04 8.91 1.72
N THR A 33 4.56 8.08 2.64
CA THR A 33 3.39 8.36 3.50
C THR A 33 3.65 9.41 4.59
N TYR A 34 4.91 9.78 4.87
CA TYR A 34 5.19 10.87 5.81
C TYR A 34 4.75 12.23 5.25
N SER A 35 4.88 12.43 3.93
CA SER A 35 4.49 13.63 3.20
C SER A 35 3.18 13.49 2.42
N HIS A 36 2.72 12.27 2.10
CA HIS A 36 1.48 12.04 1.34
C HIS A 36 0.52 11.14 2.13
N ARG A 37 -0.39 11.77 2.89
CA ARG A 37 -1.21 11.11 3.90
C ARG A 37 -2.63 10.85 3.39
N ALA A 38 -2.80 9.72 2.69
CA ALA A 38 -4.11 9.22 2.34
C ALA A 38 -4.85 8.64 3.55
N ARG A 39 -6.14 8.96 3.69
CA ARG A 39 -7.00 8.42 4.75
C ARG A 39 -7.78 7.19 4.29
N LEU A 40 -7.94 6.28 5.24
CA LEU A 40 -8.78 5.09 5.12
C LEU A 40 -9.87 5.14 6.18
N VAL A 41 -11.07 4.73 5.79
CA VAL A 41 -12.28 4.81 6.61
C VAL A 41 -13.08 3.52 6.49
N LYS A 42 -14.15 3.41 7.29
CA LYS A 42 -15.14 2.32 7.23
C LYS A 42 -14.47 0.93 7.30
N PRO A 43 -13.75 0.63 8.40
CA PRO A 43 -13.15 -0.69 8.58
C PRO A 43 -14.24 -1.77 8.58
N MET A 44 -14.00 -2.85 7.84
CA MET A 44 -14.88 -4.01 7.77
C MET A 44 -14.07 -5.30 7.87
N ILE A 45 -14.45 -6.19 8.77
CA ILE A 45 -13.89 -7.54 8.82
C ILE A 45 -14.51 -8.35 7.68
N SER A 46 -13.68 -8.99 6.88
CA SER A 46 -14.08 -9.89 5.78
C SER A 46 -13.38 -11.22 5.96
N TYR A 47 -14.06 -12.31 5.68
CA TYR A 47 -13.50 -13.66 5.78
C TYR A 47 -14.12 -14.58 4.73
N ASP A 48 -13.35 -15.57 4.31
CA ASP A 48 -13.77 -16.67 3.44
C ASP A 48 -13.20 -18.00 3.96
N LEU A 49 -13.16 -19.05 3.14
CA LEU A 49 -12.60 -20.35 3.54
C LEU A 49 -11.07 -20.35 3.65
N SER A 50 -10.38 -19.34 3.13
CA SER A 50 -8.92 -19.28 3.07
C SER A 50 -8.31 -18.33 4.10
N ALA A 51 -8.99 -17.22 4.42
CA ALA A 51 -8.42 -16.19 5.28
C ALA A 51 -9.47 -15.28 5.93
N PHE A 52 -8.99 -14.43 6.84
CA PHE A 52 -9.74 -13.26 7.30
C PHE A 52 -8.86 -12.01 7.30
N ALA A 53 -9.48 -10.86 7.01
CA ALA A 53 -8.82 -9.59 6.79
C ALA A 53 -9.68 -8.41 7.29
N VAL A 54 -9.03 -7.27 7.50
CA VAL A 54 -9.73 -5.98 7.65
C VAL A 54 -9.59 -5.21 6.34
N SER A 55 -10.71 -4.83 5.75
CA SER A 55 -10.81 -4.01 4.56
C SER A 55 -11.24 -2.58 4.92
N PHE A 56 -10.82 -1.62 4.12
CA PHE A 56 -11.11 -0.20 4.29
C PHE A 56 -11.54 0.42 2.96
N LEU A 57 -12.23 1.56 3.04
CA LEU A 57 -12.50 2.41 1.88
C LEU A 57 -11.58 3.64 1.90
N PRO A 58 -11.15 4.16 0.74
CA PRO A 58 -10.52 5.47 0.66
C PRO A 58 -11.48 6.55 1.18
N ALA A 59 -10.96 7.48 1.97
CA ALA A 59 -11.73 8.67 2.32
C ALA A 59 -11.90 9.58 1.09
N SER A 60 -13.09 10.14 0.91
CA SER A 60 -13.52 11.06 -0.14
C SER A 60 -14.56 12.05 0.42
N GLY A 61 -14.17 12.84 1.42
CA GLY A 61 -14.98 13.91 2.01
C GLY A 61 -15.65 13.55 3.34
N GLU A 62 -15.25 12.44 3.97
CA GLU A 62 -15.74 12.06 5.28
C GLU A 62 -15.37 13.10 6.35
N LYS A 63 -16.35 13.42 7.20
CA LYS A 63 -16.14 14.30 8.36
C LYS A 63 -15.00 13.77 9.22
N ARG A 64 -13.99 14.61 9.48
CA ARG A 64 -12.90 14.28 10.40
C ARG A 64 -13.48 14.28 11.82
N ARG A 65 -13.28 13.19 12.57
CA ARG A 65 -13.51 13.22 14.03
C ARG A 65 -12.55 14.25 14.62
N ALA A 66 -12.99 15.04 15.59
CA ALA A 66 -12.12 16.01 16.25
C ALA A 66 -10.84 15.30 16.72
N GLN A 67 -9.70 15.70 16.15
CA GLN A 67 -8.38 15.20 16.48
C GLN A 67 -7.56 16.38 16.99
N ILE A 68 -6.59 16.12 17.86
CA ILE A 68 -5.57 17.10 18.20
C ILE A 68 -4.85 17.45 16.89
N ALA A 69 -5.03 18.68 16.42
CA ALA A 69 -4.37 19.13 15.20
C ALA A 69 -2.87 19.18 15.46
N ALA A 70 -2.11 18.34 14.75
CA ALA A 70 -0.68 18.59 14.61
C ALA A 70 -0.51 19.92 13.86
N PRO A 71 0.56 20.70 14.14
CA PRO A 71 0.84 21.91 13.38
C PRO A 71 0.89 21.58 11.89
N ALA A 72 0.19 22.37 11.08
CA ALA A 72 0.13 22.17 9.64
C ALA A 72 1.52 22.40 9.03
N ASP A 73 2.11 21.35 8.46
CA ASP A 73 3.29 21.47 7.59
C ASP A 73 2.79 21.58 6.15
N GLN A 74 2.99 22.74 5.53
CA GLN A 74 2.56 23.01 4.15
C GLN A 74 3.19 22.09 3.11
N ARG A 75 4.24 21.33 3.47
CA ARG A 75 4.89 20.33 2.61
C ARG A 75 4.19 18.97 2.63
N VAL A 76 3.21 18.77 3.51
CA VAL A 76 2.45 17.53 3.63
C VAL A 76 1.15 17.63 2.83
N VAL A 77 0.99 16.74 1.86
CA VAL A 77 -0.28 16.50 1.17
C VAL A 77 -1.18 15.68 2.10
N GLU A 78 -2.26 16.30 2.59
CA GLU A 78 -3.23 15.66 3.45
C GLU A 78 -4.67 16.07 3.13
N GLY A 79 -5.63 15.29 3.65
CA GLY A 79 -7.05 15.49 3.40
C GLY A 79 -7.58 14.58 2.31
N ASP A 80 -8.90 14.60 2.14
CA ASP A 80 -9.60 13.58 1.35
C ASP A 80 -9.57 13.85 -0.17
N GLN A 81 -8.95 14.95 -0.61
CA GLN A 81 -8.63 15.17 -2.03
C GLN A 81 -7.51 14.22 -2.50
N TYR A 82 -6.61 13.85 -1.60
CA TYR A 82 -5.56 12.88 -1.84
C TYR A 82 -5.96 11.49 -1.29
N THR A 83 -6.69 10.75 -2.10
CA THR A 83 -7.18 9.41 -1.74
C THR A 83 -6.09 8.33 -1.77
N TYR A 84 -6.40 7.16 -1.19
CA TYR A 84 -5.51 5.97 -1.24
C TYR A 84 -5.14 5.55 -2.68
N HIS A 85 -6.01 5.81 -3.66
CA HIS A 85 -5.70 5.51 -5.06
C HIS A 85 -4.62 6.42 -5.63
N HIS A 86 -4.58 7.70 -5.25
CA HIS A 86 -3.49 8.60 -5.61
C HIS A 86 -2.17 8.11 -5.01
N LEU A 87 -2.17 7.73 -3.73
CA LEU A 87 -1.01 7.14 -3.06
C LEU A 87 -0.45 5.93 -3.83
N ARG A 88 -1.31 4.98 -4.22
CA ARG A 88 -0.87 3.81 -4.98
C ARG A 88 -0.28 4.18 -6.33
N ARG A 89 -0.96 5.06 -7.08
CA ARG A 89 -0.50 5.53 -8.39
C ARG A 89 0.85 6.22 -8.29
N ASP A 90 1.03 7.10 -7.32
CA ASP A 90 2.23 7.91 -7.22
C ASP A 90 3.43 7.07 -6.76
N VAL A 91 3.22 6.11 -5.84
CA VAL A 91 4.26 5.13 -5.46
C VAL A 91 4.59 4.17 -6.60
N PHE A 92 3.60 3.77 -7.40
CA PHE A 92 3.81 2.97 -8.61
C PHE A 92 4.67 3.72 -9.65
N ASN A 93 4.34 4.99 -9.91
CA ASN A 93 5.11 5.84 -10.81
C ASN A 93 6.55 6.06 -10.31
N LEU A 94 6.71 6.24 -8.99
CA LEU A 94 8.02 6.33 -8.36
C LEU A 94 8.83 5.06 -8.58
N ALA A 95 8.23 3.88 -8.41
CA ALA A 95 8.89 2.62 -8.73
C ALA A 95 9.27 2.53 -10.21
N GLN A 96 8.33 2.78 -11.14
CA GLN A 96 8.62 2.73 -12.58
C GLN A 96 9.74 3.68 -13.01
N SER A 97 9.89 4.84 -12.35
CA SER A 97 10.96 5.79 -12.68
C SER A 97 12.38 5.23 -12.45
N THR A 98 12.52 4.11 -11.72
CA THR A 98 13.78 3.38 -11.54
C THR A 98 14.11 2.44 -12.71
N GLY A 99 13.21 2.27 -13.67
CA GLY A 99 13.33 1.31 -14.77
C GLY A 99 12.89 -0.12 -14.43
N VAL A 100 12.32 -0.35 -13.24
CA VAL A 100 11.74 -1.66 -12.88
C VAL A 100 10.39 -1.88 -13.55
N GLU A 101 10.18 -3.07 -14.10
CA GLU A 101 8.86 -3.53 -14.51
C GLU A 101 8.09 -4.03 -13.29
N VAL A 102 6.91 -3.46 -13.05
CA VAL A 102 6.07 -3.81 -11.89
C VAL A 102 5.17 -4.99 -12.27
N GLU A 103 5.58 -6.19 -11.86
CA GLU A 103 4.84 -7.43 -12.09
C GLU A 103 4.06 -7.85 -10.83
N SER A 104 3.07 -7.04 -10.44
CA SER A 104 2.21 -7.35 -9.29
C SER A 104 1.18 -8.42 -9.64
N ARG A 105 0.98 -9.36 -8.71
CA ARG A 105 -0.12 -10.34 -8.76
C ARG A 105 -1.49 -9.70 -8.54
N TYR A 106 -1.55 -8.59 -7.81
CA TYR A 106 -2.80 -7.93 -7.42
C TYR A 106 -2.84 -6.47 -7.87
N GLN A 107 -3.43 -6.26 -9.05
CA GLN A 107 -3.62 -4.91 -9.61
C GLN A 107 -4.90 -4.24 -9.09
N VAL A 108 -5.91 -5.02 -8.68
CA VAL A 108 -7.17 -4.47 -8.16
C VAL A 108 -6.91 -3.71 -6.86
N PRO A 109 -7.23 -2.41 -6.80
CA PRO A 109 -6.87 -1.58 -5.66
C PRO A 109 -7.79 -1.89 -4.48
N SER A 110 -7.31 -2.77 -3.60
CA SER A 110 -7.94 -3.08 -2.32
C SER A 110 -7.09 -2.51 -1.18
N ALA A 111 -7.72 -1.76 -0.28
CA ALA A 111 -7.11 -1.31 0.97
C ALA A 111 -7.44 -2.33 2.06
N HIS A 112 -6.57 -3.33 2.25
CA HIS A 112 -6.79 -4.34 3.28
C HIS A 112 -5.52 -4.70 4.04
N ILE A 113 -5.73 -5.33 5.19
CA ILE A 113 -4.72 -5.97 6.03
C ILE A 113 -5.21 -7.38 6.28
N THR A 114 -4.53 -8.37 5.72
CA THR A 114 -4.74 -9.78 6.08
C THR A 114 -4.36 -9.97 7.55
N LEU A 115 -5.27 -10.53 8.35
CA LEU A 115 -5.05 -10.78 9.77
C LEU A 115 -4.58 -12.21 10.04
N GLY A 116 -5.04 -13.16 9.22
CA GLY A 116 -4.63 -14.56 9.30
C GLY A 116 -5.07 -15.35 8.07
N ARG A 117 -4.47 -16.52 7.90
CA ARG A 117 -4.87 -17.53 6.92
C ARG A 117 -5.22 -18.82 7.66
N TYR A 118 -6.21 -19.53 7.17
CA TYR A 118 -6.49 -20.89 7.62
C TYR A 118 -5.47 -21.83 6.96
N LEU A 119 -5.06 -22.86 7.70
CA LEU A 119 -4.17 -23.92 7.21
C LEU A 119 -4.97 -25.22 7.11
N GLY A 120 -4.80 -25.95 6.01
CA GLY A 120 -5.33 -27.28 5.79
C GLY A 120 -4.29 -28.38 6.05
N GLU A 121 -4.69 -29.64 5.91
CA GLU A 121 -3.76 -30.77 6.01
C GLU A 121 -2.66 -30.71 4.93
N GLU A 122 -2.96 -30.16 3.75
CA GLU A 122 -1.98 -29.97 2.67
C GLU A 122 -0.89 -28.91 2.93
N ASP A 123 -1.02 -28.09 3.97
CA ASP A 123 -0.05 -27.04 4.32
C ASP A 123 1.03 -27.50 5.33
N HIS A 124 0.99 -28.77 5.73
CA HIS A 124 1.94 -29.43 6.65
C HIS A 124 2.99 -30.29 5.93
#